data_AF-A0A376RMB2-F1
#
_entry.id   AF-A0A376RMB2-F1
#
_cell.length_a   1.000
_cell.length_b   1.000
_cell.length_c   1.000
_cell.angle_alpha   90.00
_cell.angle_beta   90.00
_cell.angle_gamma   90.00
#
_symmetry.space_group_name_H-M   'P 1'
#
loop_
_entity.id
_entity.type
_entity.pdbx_description
1 polymer ?
#
loop_
_entity_poly.entity_id
_entity_poly.type
_entity_poly.pdbx_seq_one_letter_code
_entity_poly.pdbx_strand_id
1 'polypeptide(L)'
;MSELNEKLATAWEGFTKGDWQNEVNVRDFIQKNYTPYEGDESFLAGATEATTTLWDKVMEGVKLENRTHAPVDFDTAVASTITSHDAGYINKALEKVVGLQTEAPLKRALIPFGGIKMIEGSCKAYNRELDPMIKKIFTEYRKTHNQGVFDVYTPDILRCRKSGVLTGLPDAYGRGRIIGDYRRVALYGIDYLMKDKYAQFTSLQADLENGVNLEQTIRLREEIAEQHRALGQMKEMAANTATTSLVRLPTLRKLSSGLTSATWLLLSLRTVLQCPSVVPPPSWMCTSNVT
;
A
#
# COMPACT_ATOMS: atom_id res chain seq x y z
N MET A 1 -19.34 -15.11 -15.12
CA MET A 1 -19.62 -13.66 -15.31
C MET A 1 -20.95 -13.24 -14.69
N SER A 2 -21.98 -14.09 -14.65
CA SER A 2 -23.26 -13.80 -14.00
C SER A 2 -23.12 -13.44 -12.51
N GLU A 3 -22.39 -14.25 -11.73
CA GLU A 3 -22.27 -14.03 -10.27
C GLU A 3 -21.58 -12.72 -9.87
N LEU A 4 -20.56 -12.27 -10.63
CA LEU A 4 -19.88 -11.01 -10.34
C LEU A 4 -20.81 -9.82 -10.63
N ASN A 5 -21.56 -9.90 -11.73
CA ASN A 5 -22.53 -8.88 -12.10
C ASN A 5 -23.69 -8.82 -11.10
N GLU A 6 -24.14 -9.96 -10.57
CA GLU A 6 -25.15 -10.01 -9.52
C GLU A 6 -24.65 -9.37 -8.21
N LYS A 7 -23.43 -9.69 -7.78
CA LYS A 7 -22.81 -9.06 -6.59
C LYS A 7 -22.70 -7.55 -6.72
N LEU A 8 -22.31 -7.05 -7.89
CA LEU A 8 -22.22 -5.61 -8.16
C LEU A 8 -23.61 -4.97 -8.19
N ALA A 9 -24.61 -5.63 -8.79
CA ALA A 9 -25.98 -5.12 -8.81
C ALA A 9 -26.57 -4.95 -7.40
N THR A 10 -26.37 -5.93 -6.50
CA THR A 10 -26.78 -5.82 -5.09
C THR A 10 -25.99 -4.74 -4.35
N ALA A 11 -24.68 -4.66 -4.58
CA ALA A 11 -23.84 -3.66 -3.92
C ALA A 11 -24.21 -2.23 -4.31
N TRP A 12 -24.60 -2.03 -5.57
CA TRP A 12 -24.84 -0.71 -6.16
C TRP A 12 -26.29 -0.25 -6.09
N GLU A 13 -27.14 -0.97 -5.35
CA GLU A 13 -28.53 -0.64 -5.18
C GLU A 13 -28.70 0.78 -4.58
N GLY A 14 -29.53 1.60 -5.24
CA GLY A 14 -29.82 2.97 -4.81
C GLY A 14 -28.84 4.03 -5.32
N PHE A 15 -27.75 3.68 -6.00
CA PHE A 15 -26.87 4.69 -6.62
C PHE A 15 -27.35 5.12 -8.01
N THR A 16 -27.11 6.39 -8.32
CA THR A 16 -27.26 6.98 -9.63
C THR A 16 -26.30 6.31 -10.62
N LYS A 17 -26.85 5.76 -11.71
CA LYS A 17 -26.11 5.09 -12.78
C LYS A 17 -25.14 6.04 -13.49
N GLY A 18 -24.07 5.50 -14.06
CA GLY A 18 -23.05 6.28 -14.77
C GLY A 18 -21.98 5.44 -15.43
N ASP A 19 -20.98 6.11 -16.01
CA ASP A 19 -19.84 5.46 -16.68
C ASP A 19 -19.05 4.59 -15.71
N TRP A 20 -19.07 4.97 -14.43
CA TRP A 20 -18.48 4.22 -13.32
C TRP A 20 -18.96 2.77 -13.18
N GLN A 21 -20.08 2.38 -13.80
CA GLN A 21 -20.56 0.99 -13.79
C GLN A 21 -19.90 0.13 -14.87
N ASN A 22 -19.41 0.74 -15.94
CA ASN A 22 -18.85 0.07 -17.12
C ASN A 22 -17.32 0.11 -17.13
N GLU A 23 -16.73 1.14 -16.52
CA GLU A 23 -15.28 1.34 -16.39
C GLU A 23 -14.87 1.78 -14.98
N VAL A 24 -13.57 1.67 -14.66
CA VAL A 24 -13.02 2.11 -13.38
C VAL A 24 -12.97 3.65 -13.32
N ASN A 25 -14.04 4.26 -12.82
CA ASN A 25 -14.22 5.71 -12.76
C ASN A 25 -14.82 6.16 -11.42
N VAL A 26 -13.96 6.24 -10.39
CA VAL A 26 -14.36 6.65 -9.04
C VAL A 26 -14.84 8.11 -9.00
N ARG A 27 -14.34 8.97 -9.91
CA ARG A 27 -14.75 10.39 -9.96
C ARG A 27 -16.21 10.52 -10.37
N ASP A 28 -16.61 9.82 -11.44
CA ASP A 28 -18.01 9.82 -11.90
C ASP A 28 -18.95 9.26 -10.82
N PHE A 29 -18.53 8.18 -10.14
CA PHE A 29 -19.28 7.65 -9.00
C PHE A 29 -19.52 8.71 -7.91
N ILE A 30 -18.47 9.40 -7.49
CA ILE A 30 -18.57 10.42 -6.44
C ILE A 30 -19.50 11.54 -6.89
N GLN A 31 -19.25 12.14 -8.06
CA GLN A 31 -20.03 13.28 -8.55
C GLN A 31 -21.53 12.99 -8.66
N LYS A 32 -21.90 11.76 -9.01
CA LYS A 32 -23.30 11.36 -9.18
C LYS A 32 -24.01 10.95 -7.88
N ASN A 33 -23.28 10.69 -6.80
CA ASN A 33 -23.85 10.03 -5.61
C ASN A 33 -23.54 10.71 -4.27
N TYR A 34 -22.62 11.67 -4.21
CA TYR A 34 -22.38 12.41 -2.96
C TYR A 34 -23.52 13.38 -2.67
N THR A 35 -23.82 13.58 -1.39
CA THR A 35 -24.76 14.62 -0.95
C THR A 35 -23.94 15.78 -0.40
N PRO A 36 -23.97 16.97 -1.04
CA PRO A 36 -23.39 18.18 -0.46
C PRO A 36 -24.00 18.43 0.93
N TYR A 37 -23.15 18.75 1.90
CA TYR A 37 -23.57 19.05 3.27
C TYR A 37 -23.24 20.50 3.57
N GLU A 38 -24.28 21.32 3.76
CA GLU A 38 -24.19 22.77 4.04
C GLU A 38 -24.63 23.13 5.47
N GLY A 39 -24.81 22.13 6.33
CA GLY A 39 -25.16 22.30 7.75
C GLY A 39 -23.94 22.50 8.67
N ASP A 40 -24.16 22.34 9.98
CA ASP A 40 -23.16 22.54 11.04
C ASP A 40 -22.78 21.22 11.75
N GLU A 41 -21.93 21.29 12.77
CA GLU A 41 -21.44 20.13 13.52
C GLU A 41 -22.44 19.55 14.54
N SER A 42 -23.66 20.07 14.65
CA SER A 42 -24.62 19.67 15.70
C SER A 42 -25.04 18.19 15.63
N PHE A 43 -24.91 17.54 14.47
CA PHE A 43 -25.21 16.13 14.28
C PHE A 43 -24.08 15.17 14.71
N LEU A 44 -22.91 15.69 15.10
CA LEU A 44 -21.76 14.87 15.46
C LEU A 44 -22.04 14.05 16.73
N ALA A 45 -21.78 12.75 16.64
CA ALA A 45 -21.83 11.85 17.78
C ALA A 45 -20.47 11.78 18.50
N GLY A 46 -20.50 11.63 19.82
CA GLY A 46 -19.31 11.42 20.64
C GLY A 46 -18.69 10.03 20.47
N ALA A 47 -17.55 9.82 21.13
CA ALA A 47 -16.86 8.53 21.12
C ALA A 47 -17.67 7.45 21.86
N THR A 48 -17.60 6.22 21.37
CA THR A 48 -18.16 5.05 22.07
C THR A 48 -17.19 4.52 23.12
N GLU A 49 -17.69 3.79 24.11
CA GLU A 49 -16.85 3.14 25.13
C GLU A 49 -15.81 2.18 24.52
N ALA A 50 -16.19 1.45 23.46
CA ALA A 50 -15.26 0.60 22.72
C ALA A 50 -14.14 1.42 22.07
N THR A 51 -14.46 2.59 21.49
CA THR A 51 -13.48 3.52 20.90
C THR A 51 -12.49 4.01 21.96
N THR A 52 -12.99 4.50 23.10
CA THR A 52 -12.15 5.02 24.19
C THR A 52 -11.25 3.90 24.75
N THR A 53 -11.79 2.71 25.00
CA THR A 53 -11.03 1.57 25.52
C THR A 53 -9.90 1.14 24.56
N LEU A 54 -10.18 1.08 23.26
CA LEU A 54 -9.18 0.75 22.24
C LEU A 54 -8.09 1.83 22.17
N TRP A 55 -8.50 3.10 22.19
CA TRP A 55 -7.58 4.23 22.10
C TRP A 55 -6.66 4.33 23.31
N ASP A 56 -7.20 4.21 24.53
CA ASP A 56 -6.43 4.26 25.76
C ASP A 56 -5.36 3.15 25.79
N LYS A 57 -5.70 1.95 25.31
CA LYS A 57 -4.75 0.84 25.20
C LYS A 57 -3.60 1.12 24.22
N VAL A 58 -3.89 1.75 23.08
CA VAL A 58 -2.85 2.15 22.11
C VAL A 58 -1.99 3.28 22.67
N MET A 59 -2.59 4.22 23.41
CA MET A 59 -1.90 5.35 24.00
C MET A 59 -0.81 4.95 24.99
N GLU A 60 -0.95 3.83 25.70
CA GLU A 60 0.13 3.30 26.54
C GLU A 60 1.40 2.98 25.75
N GLY A 61 1.25 2.43 24.53
CA GLY A 61 2.38 2.19 23.64
C GLY A 61 2.95 3.49 23.07
N VAL A 62 2.11 4.47 22.73
CA VAL A 62 2.58 5.80 22.28
C VAL A 62 3.37 6.52 23.37
N LYS A 63 2.92 6.46 24.63
CA LYS A 63 3.67 6.99 25.79
C LYS A 63 5.03 6.31 25.92
N LEU A 64 5.11 5.00 25.68
CA LEU A 64 6.36 4.25 25.70
C LEU A 64 7.31 4.71 24.59
N GLU A 65 6.85 4.85 23.35
CA GLU A 65 7.67 5.34 22.23
C GLU A 65 8.20 6.75 22.51
N ASN A 66 7.35 7.65 23.02
CA ASN A 66 7.73 9.01 23.33
C ASN A 66 8.77 9.08 24.47
N ARG A 67 8.63 8.24 25.51
CA ARG A 67 9.58 8.22 26.63
C ARG A 67 10.92 7.62 26.23
N THR A 68 10.92 6.56 25.43
CA THR A 68 12.14 5.81 25.06
C THR A 68 12.81 6.36 23.81
N HIS A 69 12.11 7.17 23.01
CA HIS A 69 12.53 7.58 21.66
C HIS A 69 12.89 6.37 20.77
N ALA A 70 12.26 5.22 21.03
CA ALA A 70 12.49 3.96 20.36
C ALA A 70 11.15 3.28 20.00
N PRO A 71 11.13 2.38 19.00
CA PRO A 71 9.94 1.56 18.72
C PRO A 71 9.51 0.76 19.94
N VAL A 72 8.20 0.53 20.10
CA VAL A 72 7.68 -0.42 21.11
C VAL A 72 8.28 -1.81 20.88
N ASP A 73 8.22 -2.27 19.64
CA ASP A 73 8.84 -3.50 19.16
C ASP A 73 9.07 -3.41 17.64
N PHE A 74 9.93 -4.27 17.11
CA PHE A 74 10.09 -4.44 15.67
C PHE A 74 10.58 -5.85 15.31
N ASP A 75 10.27 -6.30 14.10
CA ASP A 75 10.73 -7.58 13.56
C ASP A 75 12.26 -7.62 13.41
N THR A 76 12.85 -8.79 13.67
CA THR A 76 14.28 -9.04 13.45
C THR A 76 14.56 -10.17 12.45
N ALA A 77 13.56 -10.99 12.13
CA ALA A 77 13.71 -12.20 11.32
C ALA A 77 12.70 -12.34 10.17
N VAL A 78 11.71 -11.45 10.06
CA VAL A 78 10.64 -11.56 9.06
C VAL A 78 10.78 -10.46 8.00
N ALA A 79 11.03 -10.85 6.75
CA ALA A 79 10.97 -9.95 5.60
C ALA A 79 9.50 -9.68 5.24
N SER A 80 9.08 -8.44 5.40
CA SER A 80 7.67 -8.10 5.28
C SER A 80 7.18 -8.02 3.84
N THR A 81 6.08 -8.71 3.56
CA THR A 81 5.35 -8.72 2.28
C THR A 81 3.87 -8.44 2.52
N ILE A 82 3.00 -8.64 1.52
CA ILE A 82 1.55 -8.44 1.68
C ILE A 82 0.94 -9.51 2.61
N THR A 83 1.49 -10.73 2.60
CA THR A 83 0.91 -11.91 3.28
C THR A 83 1.84 -12.51 4.32
N SER A 84 2.96 -11.86 4.65
CA SER A 84 3.98 -12.39 5.55
C SER A 84 3.55 -12.47 7.01
N HIS A 85 2.60 -11.64 7.42
CA HIS A 85 2.20 -11.49 8.82
C HIS A 85 0.80 -12.04 9.05
N ASP A 86 0.59 -12.63 10.22
CA ASP A 86 -0.72 -13.04 10.69
C ASP A 86 -1.59 -11.84 11.11
N ALA A 87 -2.89 -12.09 11.31
CA ALA A 87 -3.83 -11.06 11.72
C ALA A 87 -3.55 -10.57 13.16
N GLY A 88 -3.16 -9.30 13.28
CA GLY A 88 -3.02 -8.60 14.57
C GLY A 88 -4.28 -7.87 15.01
N TYR A 89 -4.47 -7.74 16.32
CA TYR A 89 -5.60 -7.04 16.96
C TYR A 89 -5.14 -6.28 18.21
N ILE A 90 -5.78 -5.15 18.52
CA ILE A 90 -5.68 -4.45 19.82
C ILE A 90 -6.61 -5.13 20.82
N ASN A 91 -7.87 -5.31 20.42
CA ASN A 91 -8.89 -6.11 21.07
C ASN A 91 -9.95 -6.55 20.04
N LYS A 92 -9.86 -7.81 19.60
CA LYS A 92 -10.69 -8.40 18.55
C LYS A 92 -12.20 -8.30 18.81
N ALA A 93 -12.64 -8.26 20.07
CA ALA A 93 -14.07 -8.19 20.41
C ALA A 93 -14.65 -6.77 20.26
N LEU A 94 -13.82 -5.73 20.40
CA LEU A 94 -14.27 -4.34 20.40
C LEU A 94 -14.16 -3.68 19.02
N GLU A 95 -13.24 -4.15 18.19
CA GLU A 95 -12.93 -3.56 16.89
C GLU A 95 -14.08 -3.72 15.88
N LYS A 96 -14.44 -2.61 15.22
CA LYS A 96 -15.37 -2.60 14.08
C LYS A 96 -14.66 -2.56 12.74
N VAL A 97 -13.45 -2.02 12.72
CA VAL A 97 -12.52 -2.02 11.59
C VAL A 97 -11.22 -2.64 12.09
N VAL A 98 -10.70 -3.60 11.34
CA VAL A 98 -9.57 -4.45 11.74
C VAL A 98 -8.44 -4.32 10.72
N GLY A 99 -7.22 -4.63 11.17
CA GLY A 99 -6.02 -4.66 10.33
C GLY A 99 -4.85 -3.93 10.98
N LEU A 100 -3.76 -4.65 11.21
CA LEU A 100 -2.48 -4.12 11.70
C LEU A 100 -1.35 -4.52 10.74
N GLN A 101 -0.27 -3.74 10.71
CA GLN A 101 0.86 -3.96 9.79
C GLN A 101 1.65 -5.24 10.08
N THR A 102 1.59 -5.68 11.35
CA THR A 102 2.19 -6.88 11.92
C THR A 102 1.15 -7.52 12.84
N GLU A 103 1.50 -8.61 13.50
CA GLU A 103 0.62 -9.34 14.43
C GLU A 103 0.33 -8.60 15.74
N ALA A 104 1.03 -7.48 16.02
CA ALA A 104 0.91 -6.73 17.27
C ALA A 104 0.78 -5.20 17.06
N PRO A 105 0.03 -4.49 17.91
CA PRO A 105 -0.07 -3.03 17.86
C PRO A 105 1.31 -2.37 18.05
N LEU A 106 1.62 -1.38 17.20
CA LEU A 106 2.86 -0.58 17.24
C LEU A 106 4.18 -1.38 17.04
N LYS A 107 4.10 -2.66 16.69
CA LYS A 107 5.27 -3.45 16.28
C LYS A 107 5.63 -3.13 14.82
N ARG A 108 6.84 -2.63 14.59
CA ARG A 108 7.32 -2.23 13.26
C ARG A 108 7.87 -3.43 12.46
N ALA A 109 7.63 -3.45 11.16
CA ALA A 109 8.10 -4.54 10.29
C ALA A 109 9.46 -4.23 9.65
N LEU A 110 10.15 -5.26 9.15
CA LEU A 110 11.31 -5.09 8.27
C LEU A 110 10.87 -5.03 6.81
N ILE A 111 11.21 -3.94 6.11
CA ILE A 111 10.96 -3.79 4.66
C ILE A 111 12.31 -3.74 3.93
N PRO A 112 12.94 -4.91 3.71
CA PRO A 112 14.36 -4.99 3.32
C PRO A 112 14.65 -4.61 1.87
N PHE A 113 13.65 -4.61 0.98
CA PHE A 113 13.83 -4.26 -0.43
C PHE A 113 14.42 -2.85 -0.65
N GLY A 114 14.19 -1.94 0.31
CA GLY A 114 14.75 -0.58 0.27
C GLY A 114 16.25 -0.51 0.58
N GLY A 115 16.78 -1.41 1.42
CA GLY A 115 18.18 -1.40 1.82
C GLY A 115 18.43 -2.12 3.14
N ILE A 116 19.35 -3.10 3.13
CA ILE A 116 19.67 -3.90 4.33
C ILE A 116 20.50 -3.12 5.36
N LYS A 117 21.37 -2.21 4.91
CA LYS A 117 22.25 -1.39 5.78
C LYS A 117 21.45 -0.52 6.76
N MET A 118 20.29 -0.04 6.33
CA MET A 118 19.41 0.78 7.18
C MET A 118 18.74 -0.05 8.28
N ILE A 119 18.42 -1.30 7.97
CA ILE A 119 17.90 -2.26 8.95
C ILE A 119 18.99 -2.61 9.95
N GLU A 120 20.23 -2.89 9.51
CA GLU A 120 21.37 -3.13 10.38
C GLU A 120 21.62 -1.95 11.33
N GLY A 121 21.61 -0.71 10.79
CA GLY A 121 21.74 0.51 11.58
C GLY A 121 20.63 0.67 12.62
N SER A 122 19.39 0.34 12.25
CA SER A 122 18.24 0.39 13.16
C SER A 122 18.35 -0.67 14.27
N CYS A 123 18.71 -1.90 13.92
CA CYS A 123 18.90 -2.99 14.89
C CYS A 123 19.99 -2.61 15.91
N LYS A 124 21.13 -2.07 15.44
CA LYS A 124 22.21 -1.59 16.30
C LYS A 124 21.78 -0.41 17.19
N ALA A 125 21.05 0.56 16.66
CA ALA A 125 20.60 1.73 17.40
C ALA A 125 19.62 1.38 18.53
N TYR A 126 18.76 0.40 18.31
CA TYR A 126 17.76 -0.05 19.29
C TYR A 126 18.13 -1.36 20.00
N ASN A 127 19.42 -1.72 20.00
CA ASN A 127 19.99 -2.86 20.72
C ASN A 127 19.28 -4.20 20.46
N ARG A 128 19.04 -4.50 19.18
CA ARG A 128 18.49 -5.78 18.70
C ARG A 128 19.43 -6.38 17.67
N GLU A 129 19.37 -7.70 17.52
CA GLU A 129 20.17 -8.43 16.53
C GLU A 129 19.33 -8.74 15.29
N LEU A 130 19.88 -8.44 14.12
CA LEU A 130 19.27 -8.78 12.84
C LEU A 130 19.56 -10.25 12.54
N ASP A 131 18.54 -11.00 12.12
CA ASP A 131 18.70 -12.38 11.70
C ASP A 131 19.74 -12.48 10.55
N PRO A 132 20.79 -13.31 10.71
CA PRO A 132 21.84 -13.47 9.70
C PRO A 132 21.31 -13.91 8.34
N MET A 133 20.22 -14.68 8.29
CA MET A 133 19.59 -15.14 7.06
C MET A 133 18.94 -13.97 6.31
N ILE A 134 18.27 -13.04 7.01
CA ILE A 134 17.73 -11.83 6.38
C ILE A 134 18.86 -11.00 5.78
N LYS A 135 19.94 -10.82 6.53
CA LYS A 135 21.13 -10.12 6.02
C LYS A 135 21.69 -10.80 4.77
N LYS A 136 21.80 -12.13 4.78
CA LYS A 136 22.29 -12.92 3.65
C LYS A 136 21.40 -12.76 2.42
N ILE A 137 20.09 -12.92 2.56
CA ILE A 137 19.13 -12.83 1.45
C ILE A 137 19.24 -11.48 0.74
N PHE A 138 19.25 -10.37 1.49
CA PHE A 138 19.23 -9.02 0.91
C PHE A 138 20.62 -8.43 0.64
N THR A 139 21.68 -9.24 0.77
CA THR A 139 23.04 -8.91 0.35
C THR A 139 23.47 -9.77 -0.84
N GLU A 140 23.19 -11.07 -0.82
CA GLU A 140 23.69 -12.04 -1.81
C GLU A 140 22.65 -12.42 -2.87
N TYR A 141 21.38 -12.62 -2.48
CA TYR A 141 20.36 -13.18 -3.38
C TYR A 141 19.48 -12.11 -4.03
N ARG A 142 19.01 -11.14 -3.25
CA ARG A 142 18.11 -10.07 -3.68
C ARG A 142 18.78 -8.72 -3.46
N LYS A 143 19.26 -8.11 -4.56
CA LYS A 143 19.79 -6.74 -4.54
C LYS A 143 18.74 -5.75 -4.01
N THR A 144 19.14 -4.76 -3.23
CA THR A 144 18.22 -3.73 -2.68
C THR A 144 18.29 -2.43 -3.48
N HIS A 145 17.28 -1.57 -3.34
CA HIS A 145 17.27 -0.22 -3.93
C HIS A 145 18.52 0.56 -3.53
N ASN A 146 18.83 0.61 -2.23
CA ASN A 146 20.03 1.29 -1.72
C ASN A 146 21.30 0.81 -2.42
N GLN A 147 21.55 -0.49 -2.52
CA GLN A 147 22.76 -0.98 -3.18
C GLN A 147 22.76 -0.65 -4.68
N GLY A 148 21.62 -0.74 -5.37
CA GLY A 148 21.48 -0.35 -6.78
C GLY A 148 21.82 1.12 -7.04
N VAL A 149 21.35 2.02 -6.17
CA VAL A 149 21.64 3.46 -6.26
C VAL A 149 23.13 3.74 -6.04
N PHE A 150 23.72 3.18 -4.97
CA PHE A 150 25.11 3.44 -4.62
C PHE A 150 26.12 2.82 -5.58
N ASP A 151 25.75 1.77 -6.33
CA ASP A 151 26.62 1.21 -7.38
C ASP A 151 26.76 2.13 -8.60
N VAL A 152 25.78 3.02 -8.85
CA VAL A 152 25.72 3.90 -10.03
C VAL A 152 26.00 5.37 -9.66
N TYR A 153 26.13 5.68 -8.38
CA TYR A 153 26.45 7.03 -7.91
C TYR A 153 27.84 7.49 -8.33
N THR A 154 27.92 8.77 -8.71
CA THR A 154 29.20 9.41 -9.04
C THR A 154 29.91 9.90 -7.77
N PRO A 155 31.24 10.03 -7.79
CA PRO A 155 31.99 10.65 -6.70
C PRO A 155 31.52 12.07 -6.36
N ASP A 156 31.01 12.83 -7.34
CA ASP A 156 30.45 14.16 -7.14
C ASP A 156 29.18 14.14 -6.29
N ILE A 157 28.24 13.25 -6.60
CA ILE A 157 27.00 13.09 -5.81
C ILE A 157 27.35 12.72 -4.36
N LEU A 158 28.32 11.83 -4.16
CA LEU A 158 28.79 11.46 -2.83
C LEU A 158 29.42 12.65 -2.07
N ARG A 159 30.17 13.51 -2.76
CA ARG A 159 30.72 14.75 -2.16
C ARG A 159 29.62 15.73 -1.77
N CYS A 160 28.62 15.95 -2.65
CA CYS A 160 27.48 16.83 -2.36
C CYS A 160 26.64 16.33 -1.18
N ARG A 161 26.47 15.00 -1.06
CA ARG A 161 25.82 14.38 0.09
C ARG A 161 26.61 14.59 1.37
N LYS A 162 27.94 14.42 1.32
CA LYS A 162 28.82 14.60 2.48
C LYS A 162 28.92 16.05 2.93
N SER A 163 28.91 17.01 2.00
CA SER A 163 28.99 18.45 2.32
C SER A 163 27.66 19.02 2.83
N GLY A 164 26.56 18.29 2.70
CA GLY A 164 25.22 18.76 3.07
C GLY A 164 24.54 19.63 2.01
N VAL A 165 25.20 19.88 0.86
CA VAL A 165 24.61 20.62 -0.28
C VAL A 165 23.43 19.85 -0.87
N LEU A 166 23.55 18.51 -0.96
CA LEU A 166 22.52 17.64 -1.49
C LEU A 166 22.37 16.41 -0.59
N THR A 167 21.63 16.58 0.51
CA THR A 167 21.39 15.55 1.52
C THR A 167 19.91 15.20 1.65
N GLY A 168 19.60 14.03 2.20
CA GLY A 168 18.21 13.58 2.41
C GLY A 168 17.47 13.16 1.14
N LEU A 169 18.18 12.67 0.12
CA LEU A 169 17.56 12.02 -1.03
C LEU A 169 17.00 10.63 -0.65
N PRO A 170 16.01 10.10 -1.40
CA PRO A 170 15.44 8.77 -1.17
C PRO A 170 16.38 7.64 -1.69
N ASP A 171 17.63 7.66 -1.22
CA ASP A 171 18.65 6.65 -1.48
C ASP A 171 18.66 5.53 -0.41
N ALA A 172 18.09 5.80 0.76
CA ALA A 172 18.12 4.95 1.94
C ALA A 172 16.74 4.71 2.57
N TYR A 173 15.66 5.13 1.92
CA TYR A 173 14.29 4.90 2.36
C TYR A 173 13.33 4.90 1.16
N GLY A 174 12.11 4.43 1.36
CA GLY A 174 11.11 4.39 0.29
C GLY A 174 10.79 5.81 -0.21
N ARG A 175 10.81 6.02 -1.53
CA ARG A 175 10.53 7.35 -2.15
C ARG A 175 9.18 7.95 -1.77
N GLY A 176 8.21 7.12 -1.41
CA GLY A 176 6.85 7.56 -1.10
C GLY A 176 6.19 8.30 -2.28
N ARG A 177 5.37 9.32 -1.96
CA ARG A 177 4.70 10.21 -2.92
C ARG A 177 3.86 9.51 -3.99
N ILE A 178 3.36 8.30 -3.68
CA ILE A 178 2.44 7.54 -4.53
C ILE A 178 1.16 7.34 -3.74
N ILE A 179 0.04 7.72 -4.35
CA ILE A 179 -1.29 7.56 -3.77
C ILE A 179 -2.05 6.61 -4.67
N GLY A 180 -2.24 5.37 -4.21
CA GLY A 180 -3.16 4.43 -4.83
C GLY A 180 -4.59 4.87 -4.58
N ASP A 181 -5.47 4.71 -5.56
CA ASP A 181 -6.88 5.01 -5.38
C ASP A 181 -7.60 3.85 -4.66
N TYR A 182 -7.49 3.83 -3.33
CA TYR A 182 -8.01 2.77 -2.46
C TYR A 182 -9.52 2.60 -2.53
N ARG A 183 -10.24 3.66 -2.92
CA ARG A 183 -11.69 3.67 -3.08
C ARG A 183 -12.14 2.67 -4.15
N ARG A 184 -11.27 2.35 -5.11
CA ARG A 184 -11.53 1.35 -6.15
C ARG A 184 -11.81 -0.03 -5.56
N VAL A 185 -11.09 -0.42 -4.50
CA VAL A 185 -11.30 -1.72 -3.85
C VAL A 185 -12.69 -1.78 -3.22
N ALA A 186 -13.12 -0.71 -2.57
CA ALA A 186 -14.46 -0.63 -2.00
C ALA A 186 -15.57 -0.60 -3.06
N LEU A 187 -15.37 0.14 -4.16
CA LEU A 187 -16.39 0.35 -5.19
C LEU A 187 -16.56 -0.86 -6.13
N TYR A 188 -15.45 -1.48 -6.54
CA TYR A 188 -15.42 -2.52 -7.59
C TYR A 188 -15.11 -3.91 -7.05
N GLY A 189 -14.48 -4.03 -5.89
CA GLY A 189 -13.92 -5.28 -5.40
C GLY A 189 -12.66 -5.72 -6.17
N ILE A 190 -11.92 -6.66 -5.61
CA ILE A 190 -10.62 -7.08 -6.17
C ILE A 190 -10.78 -7.82 -7.50
N ASP A 191 -11.76 -8.72 -7.62
CA ASP A 191 -11.90 -9.56 -8.83
C ASP A 191 -12.18 -8.72 -10.09
N TYR A 192 -12.97 -7.65 -9.98
CA TYR A 192 -13.19 -6.71 -11.09
C TYR A 192 -11.90 -5.97 -11.46
N LEU A 193 -11.14 -5.49 -10.47
CA LEU A 193 -9.88 -4.79 -10.70
C LEU A 193 -8.79 -5.70 -11.29
N MET A 194 -8.75 -6.96 -10.90
CA MET A 194 -7.85 -7.96 -11.52
C MET A 194 -8.20 -8.17 -13.00
N LYS A 195 -9.49 -8.28 -13.32
CA LYS A 195 -9.95 -8.39 -14.72
C LYS A 195 -9.59 -7.16 -15.54
N ASP A 196 -9.78 -5.96 -14.99
CA ASP A 196 -9.36 -4.69 -15.61
C ASP A 196 -7.84 -4.65 -15.87
N LYS A 197 -7.04 -5.06 -14.88
CA LYS A 197 -5.57 -5.14 -15.05
C LYS A 197 -5.14 -6.16 -16.10
N TYR A 198 -5.81 -7.29 -16.19
CA TYR A 198 -5.55 -8.29 -17.23
C TYR A 198 -5.90 -7.76 -18.64
N ALA A 199 -6.98 -6.99 -18.77
CA ALA A 199 -7.31 -6.31 -20.02
C ALA A 199 -6.22 -5.29 -20.41
N GLN A 200 -5.74 -4.47 -19.46
CA GLN A 200 -4.63 -3.53 -19.67
C GLN A 200 -3.31 -4.23 -20.04
N PHE A 201 -3.02 -5.39 -19.44
CA PHE A 201 -1.87 -6.20 -19.85
C PHE A 201 -2.01 -6.67 -21.30
N THR A 202 -3.21 -7.14 -21.67
CA THR A 202 -3.49 -7.66 -23.02
C THR A 202 -3.44 -6.57 -24.08
N SER A 203 -3.88 -5.35 -23.77
CA SER A 203 -3.86 -4.23 -24.72
C SER A 203 -2.46 -3.83 -25.20
N LEU A 204 -1.41 -4.19 -24.43
CA LEU A 204 0.00 -3.92 -24.78
C LEU A 204 0.62 -4.99 -25.67
N GLN A 205 -0.11 -6.05 -26.03
CA GLN A 205 0.45 -7.17 -26.80
C GLN A 205 0.83 -6.74 -28.23
N ALA A 206 -0.02 -5.96 -28.90
CA ALA A 206 0.24 -5.50 -30.25
C ALA A 206 1.52 -4.65 -30.32
N ASP A 207 1.72 -3.72 -29.37
CA ASP A 207 2.94 -2.89 -29.31
C ASP A 207 4.19 -3.74 -29.05
N LEU A 208 4.08 -4.77 -28.20
CA LEU A 208 5.17 -5.70 -27.91
C LEU A 208 5.58 -6.48 -29.16
N GLU A 209 4.62 -7.09 -29.85
CA GLU A 209 4.87 -7.94 -31.02
C GLU A 209 5.38 -7.14 -32.22
N ASN A 210 4.93 -5.89 -32.36
CA ASN A 210 5.37 -4.98 -33.42
C ASN A 210 6.68 -4.24 -33.09
N GLY A 211 7.27 -4.46 -31.91
CA GLY A 211 8.52 -3.83 -31.50
C GLY A 211 8.41 -2.32 -31.21
N VAL A 212 7.20 -1.82 -30.94
CA VAL A 212 6.95 -0.42 -30.64
C VAL A 212 7.34 -0.13 -29.19
N ASN A 213 8.34 0.73 -28.98
CA ASN A 213 8.87 1.09 -27.65
C ASN A 213 9.19 -0.15 -26.80
N LEU A 214 9.93 -1.11 -27.39
CA LEU A 214 10.07 -2.47 -26.89
C LEU A 214 10.41 -2.57 -25.38
N GLU A 215 11.46 -1.88 -24.92
CA GLU A 215 11.87 -1.93 -23.50
C GLU A 215 10.81 -1.34 -22.57
N GLN A 216 10.19 -0.22 -22.96
CA GLN A 216 9.15 0.43 -22.17
C GLN A 216 7.89 -0.43 -22.10
N THR A 217 7.51 -1.08 -23.21
CA THR A 217 6.36 -1.97 -23.29
C THR A 217 6.59 -3.24 -22.46
N ILE A 218 7.79 -3.83 -22.53
CA ILE A 218 8.16 -4.98 -21.68
C ILE A 218 8.09 -4.60 -20.20
N ARG A 219 8.70 -3.47 -19.81
CA ARG A 219 8.67 -2.98 -18.41
C ARG A 219 7.24 -2.74 -17.93
N LEU A 220 6.41 -2.06 -18.72
CA LEU A 220 5.03 -1.77 -18.34
C LEU A 220 4.19 -3.05 -18.21
N ARG A 221 4.42 -4.05 -19.07
CA ARG A 221 3.76 -5.36 -18.96
C ARG A 221 4.15 -6.10 -17.69
N GLU A 222 5.44 -6.10 -17.33
CA GLU A 222 5.92 -6.66 -16.06
C GLU A 222 5.29 -5.93 -14.86
N GLU A 223 5.27 -4.59 -14.87
CA GLU A 223 4.65 -3.78 -13.82
C GLU A 223 3.15 -4.07 -13.64
N ILE A 224 2.40 -4.25 -14.74
CA ILE A 224 0.98 -4.60 -14.68
C ILE A 224 0.78 -6.03 -14.16
N ALA A 225 1.65 -6.97 -14.52
CA ALA A 225 1.62 -8.33 -13.99
C ALA A 225 1.88 -8.36 -12.47
N GLU A 226 2.83 -7.55 -11.98
CA GLU A 226 3.06 -7.36 -10.54
C GLU A 226 1.84 -6.73 -9.85
N GLN A 227 1.21 -5.72 -10.47
CA GLN A 227 -0.02 -5.12 -9.93
C GLN A 227 -1.15 -6.16 -9.83
N HIS A 228 -1.33 -7.00 -10.85
CA HIS A 228 -2.32 -8.08 -10.84
C HIS A 228 -2.02 -9.11 -9.74
N ARG A 229 -0.76 -9.52 -9.57
CA ARG A 229 -0.34 -10.44 -8.50
C ARG A 229 -0.57 -9.83 -7.12
N ALA A 230 -0.23 -8.55 -6.94
CA ALA A 230 -0.43 -7.83 -5.69
C ALA A 230 -1.92 -7.74 -5.32
N LEU A 231 -2.81 -7.49 -6.29
CA LEU A 231 -4.26 -7.55 -6.08
C LEU A 231 -4.71 -8.92 -5.56
N GLY A 232 -4.18 -10.01 -6.13
CA GLY A 232 -4.41 -11.37 -5.62
C GLY A 232 -3.97 -11.55 -4.16
N GLN A 233 -2.78 -11.05 -3.82
CA GLN A 233 -2.27 -11.08 -2.45
C GLN A 233 -3.12 -10.25 -1.47
N MET A 234 -3.78 -9.18 -1.94
CA MET A 234 -4.74 -8.43 -1.09
C MET A 234 -5.90 -9.30 -0.63
N LYS A 235 -6.37 -10.23 -1.48
CA LYS A 235 -7.42 -11.19 -1.12
C LYS A 235 -6.94 -12.17 -0.06
N GLU A 236 -5.73 -12.68 -0.19
CA GLU A 236 -5.12 -13.58 0.80
C GLU A 236 -4.99 -12.89 2.15
N MET A 237 -4.44 -11.66 2.18
CA MET A 237 -4.34 -10.84 3.39
C MET A 237 -5.71 -10.58 4.02
N ALA A 238 -6.72 -10.24 3.21
CA ALA A 238 -8.08 -10.01 3.69
C ALA A 238 -8.77 -11.30 4.18
N ALA A 239 -8.37 -12.47 3.68
CA ALA A 239 -8.88 -13.76 4.14
C ALA A 239 -8.24 -14.20 5.47
N ASN A 240 -6.98 -13.82 5.72
CA ASN A 240 -6.26 -14.13 6.97
C ASN A 240 -6.77 -13.31 8.15
N THR A 241 -7.15 -12.05 7.90
CA THR A 241 -7.95 -11.29 8.87
C THR A 241 -9.37 -11.88 8.85
N ALA A 242 -10.08 -11.96 9.98
CA ALA A 242 -11.44 -12.53 10.12
C ALA A 242 -12.55 -11.76 9.36
N THR A 243 -12.19 -11.24 8.20
CA THR A 243 -12.81 -10.23 7.35
C THR A 243 -13.35 -10.89 6.08
N THR A 244 -13.59 -12.21 6.10
CA THR A 244 -14.26 -12.94 5.02
C THR A 244 -15.65 -12.36 4.70
N SER A 245 -16.27 -11.67 5.66
CA SER A 245 -17.52 -10.92 5.47
C SER A 245 -17.37 -9.58 4.72
N LEU A 246 -16.16 -9.05 4.49
CA LEU A 246 -15.93 -7.85 3.65
C LEU A 246 -15.47 -8.16 2.22
N VAL A 247 -15.16 -9.44 1.91
CA VAL A 247 -14.88 -9.92 0.54
C VAL A 247 -16.18 -10.25 -0.21
N ARG A 248 -17.31 -10.37 0.51
CA ARG A 248 -18.65 -10.33 -0.06
C ARG A 248 -19.15 -8.88 0.00
N LEU A 249 -19.65 -8.37 -1.12
CA LEU A 249 -20.39 -7.12 -1.16
C LEU A 249 -21.83 -7.35 -0.64
N PRO A 250 -22.12 -7.11 0.64
CA PRO A 250 -23.41 -6.50 0.95
C PRO A 250 -23.23 -5.25 1.82
N THR A 251 -23.94 -4.18 1.41
CA THR A 251 -24.06 -2.85 2.04
C THR A 251 -22.76 -2.06 2.26
N LEU A 252 -22.48 -1.12 1.33
CA LEU A 252 -21.30 -0.26 1.28
C LEU A 252 -21.05 0.67 2.49
N ARG A 253 -22.04 0.91 3.36
CA ARG A 253 -21.88 1.88 4.47
C ARG A 253 -20.89 1.45 5.56
N LYS A 254 -20.77 0.16 5.85
CA LYS A 254 -19.85 -0.35 6.90
C LYS A 254 -18.52 -0.87 6.34
N LEU A 255 -18.50 -1.25 5.05
CA LEU A 255 -17.32 -1.82 4.37
C LEU A 255 -16.38 -0.76 3.80
N SER A 256 -16.86 0.43 3.43
CA SER A 256 -16.05 1.40 2.68
C SER A 256 -14.84 1.89 3.47
N SER A 257 -14.98 2.12 4.78
CA SER A 257 -13.88 2.56 5.66
C SER A 257 -12.89 1.41 5.95
N GLY A 258 -13.40 0.19 6.15
CA GLY A 258 -12.58 -0.99 6.40
C GLY A 258 -11.76 -1.44 5.19
N LEU A 259 -12.37 -1.47 4.00
CA LEU A 259 -11.68 -1.82 2.75
C LEU A 259 -10.67 -0.74 2.34
N THR A 260 -10.99 0.54 2.50
CA THR A 260 -10.03 1.62 2.23
C THR A 260 -8.87 1.61 3.23
N SER A 261 -9.13 1.32 4.50
CA SER A 261 -8.10 1.16 5.53
C SER A 261 -7.20 -0.06 5.29
N ALA A 262 -7.77 -1.23 4.97
CA ALA A 262 -7.00 -2.43 4.60
C ALA A 262 -6.13 -2.20 3.35
N THR A 263 -6.60 -1.40 2.39
CA THR A 263 -5.81 -1.04 1.20
C THR A 263 -4.76 0.06 1.50
N TRP A 264 -5.01 0.94 2.47
CA TRP A 264 -4.00 1.91 2.94
C TRP A 264 -2.87 1.22 3.70
N LEU A 265 -3.18 0.18 4.49
CA LEU A 265 -2.21 -0.68 5.17
C LEU A 265 -1.16 -1.24 4.18
N LEU A 266 -1.59 -1.55 2.95
CA LEU A 266 -0.76 -2.02 1.84
C LEU A 266 0.18 -0.95 1.27
N LEU A 267 -0.31 0.26 0.98
CA LEU A 267 0.47 1.25 0.23
C LEU A 267 1.21 2.27 1.07
N SER A 268 0.90 2.40 2.36
CA SER A 268 1.65 3.31 3.23
C SER A 268 3.15 2.97 3.26
N LEU A 269 3.57 1.74 2.86
CA LEU A 269 4.99 1.45 2.59
C LEU A 269 5.35 0.32 1.58
N ARG A 270 4.43 -0.50 1.02
CA ARG A 270 4.86 -1.82 0.47
C ARG A 270 4.85 -2.03 -1.05
N THR A 271 4.14 -1.25 -1.87
CA THR A 271 4.10 -1.48 -3.34
C THR A 271 5.21 -0.77 -4.13
N VAL A 272 5.89 0.20 -3.52
CA VAL A 272 6.90 1.01 -4.24
C VAL A 272 8.29 0.38 -4.22
N LEU A 273 8.52 -0.59 -3.33
CA LEU A 273 9.85 -1.16 -3.09
C LEU A 273 10.09 -2.52 -3.76
N GLN A 274 9.07 -3.15 -4.36
CA GLN A 274 9.23 -4.47 -4.98
C GLN A 274 9.82 -4.44 -6.40
N CYS A 275 9.85 -3.29 -7.08
CA CYS A 275 10.44 -3.15 -8.42
C CYS A 275 11.68 -2.22 -8.39
N PRO A 276 12.92 -2.75 -8.45
CA PRO A 276 14.15 -1.98 -8.39
C PRO A 276 14.59 -1.41 -9.76
N SER A 277 13.82 -1.60 -10.82
CA SER A 277 14.21 -1.30 -12.22
C SER A 277 13.60 0.00 -12.78
N VAL A 278 13.37 1.02 -11.95
CA VAL A 278 12.81 2.29 -12.41
C VAL A 278 13.89 3.36 -12.53
N VAL A 279 14.55 3.40 -13.69
CA VAL A 279 15.15 4.63 -14.24
C VAL A 279 14.02 5.42 -14.91
N PRO A 280 13.75 6.69 -14.54
CA PRO A 280 12.76 7.51 -15.23
C PRO A 280 13.34 8.05 -16.56
N PRO A 281 12.55 8.14 -17.64
CA PRO A 281 12.87 9.02 -18.76
C PRO A 281 12.69 10.51 -18.37
N PRO A 282 13.32 11.44 -19.11
CA PRO A 282 13.51 12.84 -18.70
C PRO A 282 12.23 13.68 -18.61
N SER A 283 12.35 14.76 -17.85
CA SER A 283 11.36 15.72 -17.33
C SER A 283 10.57 16.56 -18.35
N TRP A 284 10.16 16.00 -19.50
CA TRP A 284 9.41 16.73 -20.53
C TRP A 284 8.01 16.17 -20.83
N MET A 285 7.54 15.15 -20.10
CA MET A 285 6.17 14.60 -20.25
C MET A 285 5.18 15.06 -19.15
N CYS A 286 5.55 16.04 -18.32
CA CYS A 286 4.63 16.74 -17.43
C CYS A 286 4.19 18.08 -18.04
N THR A 287 3.32 18.03 -19.04
CA THR A 287 2.49 19.18 -19.42
C THR A 287 1.06 18.69 -19.61
N SER A 288 0.30 18.61 -18.51
CA SER A 288 -1.13 18.92 -18.60
C SER A 288 -1.24 20.43 -18.39
N ASN A 289 -1.41 21.15 -19.50
CA ASN A 289 -1.75 22.57 -19.48
C ASN A 289 -2.97 22.78 -18.57
N VAL A 290 -2.77 23.61 -17.55
CA VAL A 290 -3.86 24.28 -16.84
C VAL A 290 -4.19 25.52 -17.66
N THR A 291 -5.29 25.45 -18.39
CA THR A 291 -6.17 26.57 -18.73
C THR A 291 -7.58 26.02 -18.82
#